data_AF-A0A7K3LHT0-F1
#
_entry.id   AF-A0A7K3LHT0-F1
#
_cell.length_a   1.000
_cell.length_b   1.000
_cell.length_c   1.000
_cell.angle_alpha   90.00
_cell.angle_beta   90.00
_cell.angle_gamma   90.00
#
_symmetry.space_group_name_H-M   'P 1'
#
loop_
_entity.id
_entity.type
_entity.pdbx_description
1 polymer ?
#
loop_
_entity_poly.entity_id
_entity_poly.type
_entity_poly.pdbx_seq_one_letter_code
_entity_poly.pdbx_strand_id
1 'polypeptide(L)'
;MNGPEWAEIQQPGAIGSYVLPLMVGVLKRVDGAFQLHARTVEGTGFLVAGGGGLGITAHHVVKAVLGAAPIPDPFTRVDQVGDEISVPGTGFINNEGDFSHMPIGAVDLHPTEDVALFRLPEGNYFSPYTISAEKREASAIYWLFPIQSALIR
;
A
#
# COMPACT_ATOMS: atom_id res chain seq x y z
N MET A 1 -6.54 -31.77 -6.49
CA MET A 1 -5.59 -30.68 -6.82
C MET A 1 -5.93 -29.55 -5.89
N ASN A 2 -5.11 -29.34 -4.86
CA ASN A 2 -5.30 -28.23 -3.92
C ASN A 2 -4.56 -27.04 -4.52
N GLY A 3 -5.31 -26.04 -5.01
CA GLY A 3 -4.73 -24.76 -5.38
C GLY A 3 -4.13 -24.06 -4.15
N PRO A 4 -3.30 -23.02 -4.31
CA PRO A 4 -2.86 -22.22 -3.19
C PRO A 4 -4.10 -21.68 -2.45
N GLU A 5 -4.26 -22.06 -1.19
CA GLU A 5 -5.22 -21.46 -0.27
C GLU A 5 -4.79 -20.00 -0.06
N TRP A 6 -5.33 -19.11 -0.88
CA TRP A 6 -5.30 -17.69 -0.59
C TRP A 6 -6.22 -17.47 0.60
N ALA A 7 -5.65 -17.04 1.72
CA ALA A 7 -6.31 -16.92 3.01
C ALA A 7 -7.73 -16.33 2.89
N GLU A 8 -8.69 -17.03 3.51
CA GLU A 8 -10.07 -16.59 3.63
C GLU A 8 -10.14 -15.21 4.30
N ILE A 9 -10.74 -14.26 3.57
CA ILE A 9 -11.59 -13.15 4.04
C ILE A 9 -11.17 -12.53 5.39
N GLN A 10 -10.59 -11.32 5.35
CA GLN A 10 -10.65 -10.39 6.49
C GLN A 10 -12.10 -9.87 6.61
N GLN A 11 -12.90 -10.49 7.49
CA GLN A 11 -14.24 -10.00 7.79
C GLN A 11 -14.20 -8.58 8.40
N PRO A 12 -15.27 -7.77 8.29
CA PRO A 12 -15.33 -6.36 8.70
C PRO A 12 -15.11 -6.05 10.20
N GLY A 13 -14.76 -7.06 11.02
CA GLY A 13 -14.51 -6.92 12.45
C GLY A 13 -13.03 -6.89 12.86
N ALA A 14 -12.08 -6.99 11.92
CA ALA A 14 -10.67 -7.29 12.23
C ALA A 14 -9.63 -6.33 11.62
N ILE A 15 -9.97 -5.09 11.27
CA ILE A 15 -9.00 -4.13 10.70
C ILE A 15 -8.66 -3.05 11.73
N GLY A 16 -7.40 -3.05 12.19
CA GLY A 16 -6.87 -2.09 13.16
C GLY A 16 -6.47 -0.76 12.54
N SER A 17 -6.19 -0.73 11.23
CA SER A 17 -5.91 0.50 10.48
C SER A 17 -6.43 0.44 9.05
N TYR A 18 -7.15 1.49 8.65
CA TYR A 18 -7.57 1.72 7.27
C TYR A 18 -6.55 2.51 6.45
N VAL A 19 -5.53 3.05 7.13
CA VAL A 19 -4.34 3.62 6.50
C VAL A 19 -3.35 2.48 6.29
N LEU A 20 -2.99 2.27 5.04
CA LEU A 20 -2.11 1.20 4.64
C LEU A 20 -0.68 1.73 4.46
N PRO A 21 0.35 1.17 5.13
CA PRO A 21 1.73 1.50 4.83
C PRO A 21 2.13 0.93 3.47
N LEU A 22 2.63 1.78 2.58
CA LEU A 22 3.27 1.37 1.33
C LEU A 22 4.76 1.16 1.59
N MET A 23 5.25 -0.01 1.19
CA MET A 23 6.54 -0.51 1.64
C MET A 23 7.27 -1.30 0.56
N VAL A 24 8.58 -1.40 0.76
CA VAL A 24 9.41 -2.38 0.08
C VAL A 24 9.54 -3.59 1.00
N GLY A 25 8.97 -4.71 0.55
CA GLY A 25 9.18 -6.01 1.15
C GLY A 25 10.39 -6.71 0.53
N VAL A 26 10.98 -7.63 1.27
CA VAL A 26 12.05 -8.50 0.81
C VAL A 26 11.63 -9.93 1.09
N LEU A 27 11.41 -10.71 0.03
CA LEU A 27 11.14 -12.13 0.12
C LEU A 27 12.48 -12.86 0.15
N LYS A 28 12.74 -13.61 1.22
CA LYS A 28 13.93 -14.45 1.38
C LYS A 28 13.54 -15.91 1.39
N ARG A 29 14.28 -16.74 0.67
CA ARG A 29 14.07 -18.20 0.70
C ARG A 29 14.65 -18.78 1.99
N VAL A 30 13.79 -19.32 2.84
CA VAL A 30 14.15 -20.02 4.10
C VAL A 30 13.46 -21.38 4.07
N ASP A 31 14.24 -22.46 4.16
CA ASP A 31 13.75 -23.85 4.18
C ASP A 31 12.79 -24.21 3.03
N GLY A 32 13.01 -23.64 1.84
CA GLY A 32 12.20 -23.90 0.65
C GLY A 32 10.92 -23.06 0.52
N ALA A 33 10.64 -22.17 1.47
CA ALA A 33 9.55 -21.21 1.41
C ALA A 33 10.07 -19.77 1.36
N PHE A 34 9.35 -18.85 0.73
CA PHE A 34 9.67 -17.42 0.79
C PHE A 34 9.03 -16.78 2.02
N GLN A 35 9.85 -16.13 2.85
CA GLN A 35 9.39 -15.33 3.99
C GLN A 35 9.54 -13.84 3.64
N LEU A 36 8.47 -13.06 3.87
CA LEU A 36 8.51 -11.62 3.68
C LEU A 36 9.07 -10.92 4.91
N HIS A 37 10.05 -10.05 4.69
CA HIS A 37 10.50 -9.05 5.65
C HIS A 37 10.23 -7.64 5.12
N ALA A 38 9.65 -6.77 5.95
CA ALA A 38 9.57 -5.35 5.62
C ALA A 38 10.97 -4.74 5.64
N ARG A 39 11.38 -4.07 4.56
CA ARG A 39 12.67 -3.38 4.47
C ARG A 39 12.52 -1.89 4.77
N THR A 40 11.62 -1.22 4.07
CA THR A 40 11.33 0.22 4.25
C THR A 40 9.85 0.49 4.11
N VAL A 41 9.37 1.55 4.76
CA VAL A 41 8.05 2.14 4.55
C VAL A 41 8.27 3.49 3.91
N GLU A 42 7.79 3.67 2.69
CA GLU A 42 8.01 4.89 1.89
C GLU A 42 6.87 5.90 2.04
N GLY A 43 5.71 5.44 2.53
CA GLY A 43 4.55 6.30 2.75
C GLY A 43 3.30 5.51 3.09
N THR A 44 2.15 6.13 2.86
CA THR A 44 0.85 5.55 3.18
C THR A 44 -0.14 5.73 2.05
N GLY A 45 -1.18 4.92 2.07
CA GLY A 45 -2.31 4.99 1.16
C GLY A 45 -3.57 4.46 1.82
N PHE A 46 -4.65 4.41 1.06
CA PHE A 46 -5.92 3.86 1.52
C PHE A 46 -6.65 3.21 0.36
N LEU A 47 -7.39 2.14 0.64
CA LEU A 47 -8.25 1.52 -0.35
C LEU A 47 -9.45 2.43 -0.61
N VAL A 48 -9.81 2.62 -1.87
CA VAL A 48 -10.99 3.40 -2.30
C VAL A 48 -12.05 2.51 -2.95
N ALA A 49 -11.70 1.27 -3.29
CA ALA A 49 -12.64 0.22 -3.62
C ALA A 49 -12.17 -1.11 -3.01
N GLY A 50 -12.76 -1.46 -1.86
CA GLY A 50 -12.38 -2.63 -1.07
C GLY A 50 -12.42 -3.94 -1.88
N GLY A 51 -13.56 -4.30 -2.47
CA GLY A 51 -13.68 -5.56 -3.22
C GLY A 51 -12.82 -5.65 -4.48
N GLY A 52 -12.20 -4.53 -4.91
CA GLY A 52 -11.28 -4.52 -6.04
C GLY A 52 -9.81 -4.48 -5.64
N GLY A 53 -9.48 -4.17 -4.38
CA GLY A 53 -8.09 -3.88 -4.01
C GLY A 53 -7.53 -2.62 -4.70
N LEU A 54 -8.39 -1.66 -5.07
CA LEU A 54 -7.96 -0.38 -5.61
C LEU A 54 -7.64 0.57 -4.45
N GLY A 55 -6.42 1.08 -4.43
CA GLY A 55 -5.99 2.09 -3.47
C GLY A 55 -5.44 3.35 -4.15
N ILE A 56 -5.34 4.39 -3.34
CA ILE A 56 -4.80 5.69 -3.71
C ILE A 56 -3.70 6.09 -2.71
N THR A 57 -2.70 6.79 -3.21
CA THR A 57 -1.56 7.31 -2.45
C THR A 57 -0.97 8.51 -3.22
N ALA A 58 0.11 9.07 -2.71
CA ALA A 58 0.85 10.11 -3.41
C ALA A 58 1.76 9.52 -4.51
N HIS A 59 1.91 10.24 -5.62
CA HIS A 59 2.76 9.80 -6.73
C HIS A 59 4.22 9.65 -6.32
N HIS A 60 4.75 10.58 -5.53
CA HIS A 60 6.13 10.49 -5.04
C HIS A 60 6.38 9.24 -4.16
N VAL A 61 5.39 8.78 -3.41
CA VAL A 61 5.47 7.54 -2.60
C VAL A 61 5.61 6.33 -3.52
N VAL A 62 4.76 6.22 -4.55
CA VAL A 62 4.85 5.11 -5.52
C VAL A 62 6.19 5.14 -6.25
N LYS A 63 6.69 6.32 -6.61
CA LYS A 63 7.99 6.47 -7.24
C LYS A 63 9.13 5.99 -6.34
N ALA A 64 9.08 6.27 -5.04
CA ALA A 64 10.06 5.79 -4.08
C ALA A 64 10.00 4.26 -3.95
N VAL A 65 8.80 3.69 -3.77
CA VAL A 65 8.59 2.24 -3.68
C VAL A 65 9.10 1.52 -4.92
N LEU A 66 8.68 1.96 -6.11
CA LEU A 66 9.03 1.31 -7.39
C LEU A 66 10.49 1.54 -7.79
N GLY A 67 11.10 2.63 -7.34
CA GLY A 67 12.53 2.87 -7.52
C GLY A 67 13.40 1.90 -6.73
N ALA A 68 12.91 1.42 -5.58
CA ALA A 68 13.59 0.45 -4.73
C ALA A 68 13.20 -1.01 -5.03
N ALA A 69 11.95 -1.24 -5.45
CA ALA A 69 11.41 -2.56 -5.77
C ALA A 69 10.43 -2.46 -6.95
N PRO A 70 10.88 -2.72 -8.18
CA PRO A 70 9.99 -2.73 -9.33
C PRO A 70 8.95 -3.86 -9.19
N ILE A 71 7.77 -3.67 -9.77
CA ILE A 71 6.75 -4.72 -9.84
C ILE A 71 7.34 -5.90 -10.64
N PRO A 72 7.44 -7.11 -10.06
CA PRO A 72 7.97 -8.26 -10.77
C PRO A 72 7.13 -8.58 -12.01
N ASP A 73 7.78 -8.96 -13.11
CA ASP A 73 7.07 -9.49 -14.27
C ASP A 73 6.35 -10.78 -13.84
N PRO A 74 5.01 -10.88 -14.01
CA PRO A 74 4.23 -12.05 -13.60
C PRO A 74 4.66 -13.35 -14.28
N PHE A 75 5.43 -13.28 -15.37
CA PHE A 75 5.98 -14.45 -16.07
C PHE A 75 7.41 -14.80 -15.65
N THR A 76 7.98 -14.10 -14.67
CA THR A 76 9.31 -14.42 -14.13
C THR A 76 9.26 -15.80 -13.48
N ARG A 77 10.11 -16.72 -13.92
CA ARG A 77 10.14 -18.06 -13.33
C ARG A 77 10.79 -18.03 -11.95
N VAL A 78 10.28 -18.83 -11.02
CA VAL A 78 10.74 -18.88 -9.61
C VAL A 78 12.19 -19.37 -9.46
N ASP A 79 12.72 -20.11 -10.45
CA ASP A 79 14.12 -20.53 -10.52
C ASP A 79 15.07 -19.41 -10.99
N GLN A 80 14.53 -18.36 -11.61
CA GLN A 80 15.26 -17.14 -11.99
C GLN A 80 15.24 -16.08 -10.89
N VAL A 81 14.33 -16.23 -9.92
CA VAL A 81 14.32 -15.45 -8.69
C VAL A 81 15.39 -16.03 -7.77
N GLY A 82 16.44 -15.26 -7.50
CA GLY A 82 17.51 -15.66 -6.57
C GLY A 82 17.01 -15.89 -5.14
N ASP A 83 17.92 -16.02 -4.19
CA ASP A 83 17.57 -16.28 -2.79
C ASP A 83 16.84 -15.10 -2.10
N GLU A 84 16.90 -13.91 -2.74
CA GLU A 84 16.28 -12.69 -2.26
C GLU A 84 15.65 -11.89 -3.43
N ILE A 85 14.41 -11.43 -3.24
CA ILE A 85 13.74 -10.50 -4.17
C ILE A 85 13.05 -9.39 -3.39
N SER A 86 13.26 -8.14 -3.84
CA SER A 86 12.51 -6.99 -3.32
C SER A 86 11.19 -6.87 -4.05
N VAL A 87 10.10 -6.68 -3.31
CA VAL A 87 8.73 -6.60 -3.84
C VAL A 87 8.04 -5.34 -3.32
N PRO A 88 7.38 -4.57 -4.19
CA PRO A 88 6.54 -3.47 -3.74
C PRO A 88 5.26 -4.04 -3.11
N GLY A 89 4.87 -3.51 -1.98
CA GLY A 89 3.71 -4.03 -1.26
C GLY A 89 3.06 -3.01 -0.35
N THR A 90 1.93 -3.44 0.20
CA THR A 90 1.23 -2.72 1.25
C THR A 90 1.00 -3.63 2.44
N GLY A 91 0.99 -3.04 3.64
CA GLY A 91 0.67 -3.74 4.87
C GLY A 91 -0.80 -3.60 5.28
N PHE A 92 -1.32 -4.60 5.98
CA PHE A 92 -2.59 -4.58 6.69
C PHE A 92 -2.32 -5.00 8.13
N ILE A 93 -2.86 -4.23 9.06
CA ILE A 93 -2.71 -4.49 10.49
C ILE A 93 -4.09 -4.80 11.04
N ASN A 94 -4.26 -5.98 11.65
CA ASN A 94 -5.54 -6.36 12.27
C ASN A 94 -5.70 -5.73 13.66
N ASN A 95 -6.83 -5.98 14.32
CA ASN A 95 -7.12 -5.43 15.65
C ASN A 95 -6.23 -6.03 16.74
N GLU A 96 -5.68 -7.21 16.50
CA GLU A 96 -4.72 -7.91 17.36
C GLU A 96 -3.28 -7.39 17.18
N GLY A 97 -3.05 -6.53 16.18
CA GLY A 97 -1.73 -5.99 15.84
C GLY A 97 -0.91 -6.89 14.91
N ASP A 98 -1.47 -8.00 14.42
CA ASP A 98 -0.85 -8.86 13.42
C ASP A 98 -0.75 -8.13 12.09
N PHE A 99 0.42 -8.31 11.47
CA PHE A 99 0.76 -7.72 10.20
C PHE A 99 0.61 -8.73 9.07
N SER A 100 -0.18 -8.39 8.07
CA SER A 100 -0.24 -9.10 6.79
C SER A 100 0.20 -8.17 5.66
N HIS A 101 0.77 -8.73 4.59
CA HIS A 101 1.27 -7.96 3.46
C HIS A 101 0.57 -8.39 2.19
N MET A 102 0.39 -7.47 1.25
CA MET A 102 -0.05 -7.78 -0.10
C MET A 102 0.85 -7.09 -1.12
N PRO A 103 1.28 -7.80 -2.18
CA PRO A 103 2.06 -7.18 -3.25
C PRO A 103 1.21 -6.18 -4.02
N ILE A 104 1.84 -5.11 -4.51
CA ILE A 104 1.22 -4.20 -5.46
C ILE A 104 1.42 -4.77 -6.87
N GLY A 105 0.33 -5.05 -7.58
CA GLY A 105 0.36 -5.67 -8.90
C GLY A 105 0.34 -4.69 -10.07
N ALA A 106 -0.25 -3.51 -9.89
CA ALA A 106 -0.26 -2.46 -10.91
C ALA A 106 -0.32 -1.07 -10.28
N VAL A 107 0.16 -0.07 -11.02
CA VAL A 107 0.06 1.34 -10.65
C VAL A 107 -0.38 2.20 -11.82
N ASP A 108 -1.08 3.28 -11.52
CA ASP A 108 -1.40 4.35 -12.46
C ASP A 108 -0.97 5.68 -11.84
N LEU A 109 -0.21 6.49 -12.58
CA LEU A 109 0.49 7.66 -12.05
C LEU A 109 -0.11 8.94 -12.61
N HIS A 110 -0.50 9.86 -11.73
CA HIS A 110 -1.08 11.16 -12.05
C HIS A 110 -0.13 12.25 -11.50
N PRO A 111 0.93 12.60 -12.25
CA PRO A 111 2.05 13.38 -11.71
C PRO A 111 1.71 14.85 -11.42
N THR A 112 0.71 15.42 -12.08
CA THR A 112 0.33 16.83 -11.92
C THR A 112 -0.26 17.09 -10.54
N GLU A 113 -1.05 16.16 -10.03
CA GLU A 113 -1.75 16.24 -8.75
C GLU A 113 -0.97 15.58 -7.59
N ASP A 114 0.20 15.02 -7.87
CA ASP A 114 0.95 14.14 -6.97
C ASP A 114 0.10 12.97 -6.46
N VAL A 115 -0.69 12.36 -7.35
CA VAL A 115 -1.60 11.24 -7.03
C VAL A 115 -1.15 9.99 -7.78
N ALA A 116 -1.26 8.83 -7.12
CA ALA A 116 -1.13 7.55 -7.79
C ALA A 116 -2.20 6.57 -7.30
N LEU A 117 -2.67 5.73 -8.22
CA LEU A 117 -3.50 4.58 -7.92
C LEU A 117 -2.62 3.34 -7.88
N PHE A 118 -2.90 2.44 -6.96
CA PHE A 118 -2.29 1.12 -6.90
C PHE A 118 -3.36 0.04 -6.86
N ARG A 119 -3.03 -1.12 -7.41
CA ARG A 119 -3.92 -2.28 -7.47
C ARG A 119 -3.30 -3.46 -6.76
N LEU A 120 -4.07 -4.05 -5.85
CA LEU A 120 -3.77 -5.33 -5.23
C LEU A 120 -4.35 -6.48 -6.07
N PRO A 121 -3.86 -7.72 -5.87
CA PRO A 121 -4.49 -8.91 -6.43
C PRO A 121 -5.99 -8.97 -6.12
N GLU A 122 -6.73 -9.78 -6.89
CA GLU A 122 -8.16 -9.99 -6.59
C GLU A 122 -8.32 -10.58 -5.19
N GLY A 123 -9.20 -9.96 -4.39
CA GLY A 123 -9.39 -10.30 -3.00
C GLY A 123 -10.55 -9.53 -2.40
N ASN A 124 -11.03 -10.00 -1.25
CA ASN A 124 -12.10 -9.33 -0.52
C ASN A 124 -11.49 -8.38 0.52
N TYR A 125 -11.07 -7.20 0.07
CA TYR A 125 -10.58 -6.18 0.99
C TYR A 125 -11.74 -5.31 1.47
N PHE A 126 -11.72 -4.93 2.73
CA PHE A 126 -12.64 -3.93 3.22
C PHE A 126 -12.06 -2.52 3.01
N SER A 127 -12.92 -1.56 2.67
CA SER A 127 -12.58 -0.14 2.73
C SER A 127 -13.74 0.65 3.32
N PRO A 128 -13.48 1.52 4.31
CA PRO A 128 -14.48 2.49 4.78
C PRO A 128 -14.57 3.72 3.86
N TYR A 129 -13.63 3.86 2.92
CA TYR A 129 -13.56 5.01 2.03
C TYR A 129 -14.24 4.70 0.71
N THR A 130 -14.98 5.69 0.21
CA THR A 130 -15.58 5.66 -1.11
C THR A 130 -15.28 6.96 -1.83
N ILE A 131 -15.15 6.90 -3.16
CA ILE A 131 -15.00 8.11 -3.97
C ILE A 131 -16.38 8.70 -4.17
N SER A 132 -16.61 9.89 -3.62
CA SER A 132 -17.79 10.68 -3.96
C SER A 132 -17.48 11.54 -5.18
N ALA A 133 -18.30 11.43 -6.22
CA ALA A 133 -18.26 12.33 -7.38
C ALA A 133 -18.96 13.67 -7.11
N GLU A 134 -19.50 13.89 -5.90
CA GLU A 134 -20.01 15.20 -5.51
C GLU A 134 -18.87 16.22 -5.56
N LYS A 135 -19.08 17.28 -6.35
CA LYS A 135 -18.17 18.43 -6.42
C LYS A 135 -18.22 19.19 -5.08
N ARG A 136 -17.54 18.68 -4.06
CA ARG A 136 -17.31 19.41 -2.83
C ARG A 136 -16.16 20.35 -3.10
N GLU A 137 -16.45 21.65 -3.18
CA GLU A 137 -15.42 22.68 -3.11
C GLU A 137 -14.80 22.64 -1.72
N ALA A 138 -13.81 21.75 -1.53
CA ALA A 138 -12.94 21.76 -0.37
C ALA A 138 -11.66 22.47 -0.78
N SER A 139 -11.69 23.80 -0.80
CA SER A 139 -10.44 24.53 -0.63
C SER A 139 -9.88 24.11 0.73
N ALA A 140 -8.74 23.42 0.75
CA ALA A 140 -7.93 23.35 1.94
C ALA A 140 -7.46 24.78 2.25
N ILE A 141 -8.25 25.52 3.03
CA ILE A 141 -7.81 26.79 3.60
C ILE A 141 -6.80 26.41 4.66
N TYR A 142 -5.53 26.36 4.27
CA TYR A 142 -4.43 26.42 5.21
C TYR A 142 -4.47 27.81 5.86
N TRP A 143 -5.14 27.92 7.01
CA TRP A 143 -4.90 29.04 7.91
C TRP A 143 -3.46 28.88 8.41
N LEU A 144 -2.52 29.47 7.68
CA LEU A 144 -1.22 29.85 8.22
C LEU A 144 -1.52 30.77 9.40
N PHE A 145 -1.50 30.23 10.62
CA PHE A 145 -1.39 31.06 11.81
C PHE A 145 -0.08 31.82 11.70
N PRO A 146 -0.08 33.16 11.61
CA PRO A 146 1.16 33.89 11.80
C PRO A 146 1.59 33.65 13.24
N ILE A 147 2.72 32.95 13.42
CA ILE A 147 3.47 33.00 14.67
C ILE A 147 3.86 34.48 14.82
N GLN A 148 3.10 35.22 15.62
CA GLN A 148 3.59 36.49 16.15
C GLN A 148 4.82 36.13 16.97
N SER A 149 5.99 36.46 16.41
CA SER A 149 7.22 36.54 17.19
C SER A 149 6.98 37.60 18.28
N ALA A 150 6.59 37.14 19.46
CA ALA A 150 6.60 37.98 20.65
C ALA A 150 8.08 38.29 20.94
N LEU A 151 8.43 39.53 20.61
CA LEU A 151 9.66 40.20 20.97
C LEU A 151 9.83 40.12 22.50
N ILE A 152 10.72 39.26 22.98
CA ILE A 152 11.20 39.31 24.36
C ILE A 152 12.16 40.51 24.44
N ARG A 153 11.75 41.55 25.17
CA ARG A 153 12.66 42.56 25.72
C ARG A 153 13.07 42.15 27.12
#